data_AF-A0A8T6SME6-F1
#
_entry.id   AF-A0A8T6SME6-F1
#
_cell.length_a   1.000
_cell.length_b   1.000
_cell.length_c   1.000
_cell.angle_alpha   90.00
_cell.angle_beta   90.00
_cell.angle_gamma   90.00
#
_symmetry.space_group_name_H-M   'P 1'
#
loop_
_entity.id
_entity.type
_entity.pdbx_description
1 polymer ?
#
loop_
_entity_poly.entity_id
_entity_poly.type
_entity_poly.pdbx_seq_one_letter_code
_entity_poly.pdbx_strand_id
1 'polypeptide(L)'
;MELELKVRPLDIEVGGEYIVVLNEPWANQIGIVAGDRIKIEKGQKSLVAIVDTSDKSIKKDEIGIFEEIERSYGFKSGEKVQIKRLEETESPTYIKEKLDGKPLSEKKLRRIVTDVVNHRLSNAEISAFAVATYTRSFSMREIADLTQAVIDTGEQLEWEDTLIGNKHSVTQDTPIMVKARDRIKIRKIGNIVDKIIKNSDSQEVETGGE
;
A
#
# COMPACT_ATOMS: atom_id res chain seq x y z
N MET A 1 11.27 -22.38 6.62
CA MET A 1 12.71 -22.27 6.96
C MET A 1 12.93 -20.87 7.48
N GLU A 2 13.51 -20.75 8.68
CA GLU A 2 13.79 -19.48 9.35
C GLU A 2 15.31 -19.39 9.51
N LEU A 3 15.91 -18.37 8.91
CA LEU A 3 17.36 -18.16 8.90
C LEU A 3 17.67 -16.77 9.46
N GLU A 4 18.78 -16.64 10.18
CA GLU A 4 19.22 -15.38 10.76
C GLU A 4 20.39 -14.81 9.95
N LEU A 5 20.26 -13.55 9.50
CA LEU A 5 21.28 -12.84 8.72
C LEU A 5 21.60 -11.48 9.36
N LYS A 6 22.83 -10.99 9.15
CA LYS A 6 23.27 -9.67 9.58
C LYS A 6 22.95 -8.62 8.51
N VAL A 7 22.33 -7.54 8.93
CA VAL A 7 22.02 -6.40 8.06
C VAL A 7 23.29 -5.71 7.60
N ARG A 8 23.36 -5.47 6.30
CA ARG A 8 24.39 -4.65 5.67
C ARG A 8 23.71 -3.55 4.84
N PRO A 9 23.73 -2.29 5.29
CA PRO A 9 23.20 -1.19 4.51
C PRO A 9 23.95 -0.99 3.19
N LEU A 10 23.22 -0.65 2.16
CA LEU A 10 23.69 -0.27 0.84
C LEU A 10 23.28 1.18 0.60
N ASP A 11 24.26 2.02 0.26
CA ASP A 11 24.08 3.43 -0.10
C ASP A 11 23.52 3.53 -1.54
N ILE A 12 22.32 2.98 -1.72
CA ILE A 12 21.59 2.90 -2.99
C ILE A 12 20.09 3.04 -2.66
N GLU A 13 19.39 3.83 -3.46
CA GLU A 13 17.94 3.97 -3.47
C GLU A 13 17.41 3.40 -4.80
N VAL A 14 16.38 2.57 -4.75
CA VAL A 14 15.75 1.95 -5.93
C VAL A 14 14.46 2.66 -6.29
N GLY A 15 13.68 3.07 -5.29
CA GLY A 15 12.32 3.57 -5.42
C GLY A 15 11.32 2.46 -5.79
N GLY A 16 10.17 2.43 -5.10
CA GLY A 16 9.09 1.49 -5.38
C GLY A 16 9.07 0.29 -4.44
N GLU A 17 9.33 -0.92 -4.96
CA GLU A 17 9.30 -2.14 -4.15
C GLU A 17 10.55 -2.24 -3.25
N TYR A 18 10.38 -2.84 -2.08
CA TYR A 18 11.50 -3.12 -1.18
C TYR A 18 12.34 -4.28 -1.75
N ILE A 19 13.62 -4.01 -2.03
CA ILE A 19 14.58 -5.01 -2.52
C ILE A 19 15.60 -5.33 -1.43
N VAL A 20 16.07 -6.58 -1.39
CA VAL A 20 17.21 -6.98 -0.57
C VAL A 20 18.18 -7.81 -1.38
N VAL A 21 19.47 -7.75 -1.04
CA VAL A 21 20.51 -8.47 -1.77
C VAL A 21 21.04 -9.62 -0.91
N LEU A 22 20.99 -10.83 -1.43
CA LEU A 22 21.58 -12.02 -0.81
C LEU A 22 22.86 -12.46 -1.52
N ASN A 23 23.71 -13.21 -0.83
CA ASN A 23 24.85 -13.86 -1.46
C ASN A 23 24.37 -14.93 -2.46
N GLU A 24 24.67 -14.80 -3.74
CA GLU A 24 24.12 -15.66 -4.81
C GLU A 24 24.43 -17.16 -4.61
N PRO A 25 25.68 -17.59 -4.38
CA PRO A 25 25.96 -19.01 -4.15
C PRO A 25 25.21 -19.59 -2.94
N TRP A 26 25.07 -18.82 -1.87
CA TRP A 26 24.38 -19.26 -0.67
C TRP A 26 22.86 -19.28 -0.85
N ALA A 27 22.29 -18.25 -1.48
CA ALA A 27 20.87 -18.17 -1.78
C ALA A 27 20.42 -19.38 -2.62
N ASN A 28 21.17 -19.72 -3.67
CA ASN A 28 20.90 -20.89 -4.50
C ASN A 28 20.96 -22.21 -3.71
N GLN A 29 21.87 -22.37 -2.74
CA GLN A 29 21.96 -23.57 -1.89
C GLN A 29 20.72 -23.77 -1.02
N ILE A 30 20.11 -22.68 -0.57
CA ILE A 30 18.88 -22.72 0.21
C ILE A 30 17.63 -22.63 -0.69
N GLY A 31 17.82 -22.59 -2.01
CA GLY A 31 16.80 -22.57 -3.07
C GLY A 31 16.13 -21.21 -3.30
N ILE A 32 16.72 -20.12 -2.83
CA ILE A 32 16.22 -18.76 -3.07
C ILE A 32 16.93 -18.20 -4.29
N VAL A 33 16.18 -17.66 -5.23
CA VAL A 33 16.70 -17.06 -6.46
C VAL A 33 16.31 -15.59 -6.58
N ALA A 34 16.97 -14.86 -7.47
CA ALA A 34 16.60 -13.48 -7.76
C ALA A 34 15.14 -13.41 -8.28
N GLY A 35 14.39 -12.42 -7.81
CA GLY A 35 12.95 -12.27 -8.05
C GLY A 35 12.05 -12.96 -7.02
N ASP A 36 12.59 -13.87 -6.18
CA ASP A 36 11.81 -14.45 -5.09
C ASP A 36 11.42 -13.37 -4.07
N ARG A 37 10.26 -13.56 -3.42
CA ARG A 37 9.87 -12.74 -2.28
C ARG A 37 10.14 -13.45 -0.96
N ILE A 38 10.77 -12.71 -0.05
CA ILE A 38 11.00 -13.16 1.32
C ILE A 38 10.39 -12.19 2.33
N LYS A 39 10.01 -12.73 3.47
CA LYS A 39 9.63 -11.98 4.65
C LYS A 39 10.85 -11.77 5.53
N ILE A 40 11.06 -10.54 5.98
CA ILE A 40 12.13 -10.14 6.89
C ILE A 40 11.48 -9.70 8.20
N GLU A 41 11.91 -10.28 9.31
CA GLU A 41 11.33 -10.04 10.64
C GLU A 41 12.40 -9.69 11.67
N LYS A 42 12.07 -8.74 12.55
CA LYS A 42 12.83 -8.45 13.75
C LYS A 42 11.92 -7.86 14.83
N GLY A 43 11.70 -8.62 15.90
CA GLY A 43 10.78 -8.22 16.96
C GLY A 43 9.35 -8.05 16.42
N GLN A 44 8.78 -6.85 16.56
CA GLN A 44 7.46 -6.52 16.01
C GLN A 44 7.50 -6.01 14.56
N LYS A 45 8.69 -5.78 13.99
CA LYS A 45 8.84 -5.26 12.64
C LYS A 45 8.87 -6.40 11.63
N SER A 46 8.07 -6.29 10.59
CA SER A 46 7.95 -7.28 9.52
C SER A 46 7.83 -6.56 8.18
N LEU A 47 8.57 -7.05 7.18
CA LEU A 47 8.61 -6.51 5.82
C LEU A 47 8.59 -7.66 4.80
N VAL A 48 7.99 -7.44 3.64
CA VAL A 48 8.15 -8.31 2.47
C VAL A 48 9.05 -7.61 1.46
N ALA A 49 10.10 -8.29 1.00
CA ALA A 49 11.05 -7.75 0.03
C ALA A 49 11.34 -8.75 -1.10
N ILE A 50 11.68 -8.20 -2.27
CA ILE A 50 12.17 -8.96 -3.42
C ILE A 50 13.66 -9.22 -3.25
N VAL A 51 14.09 -10.44 -3.53
CA VAL A 51 15.48 -10.84 -3.49
C VAL A 51 16.14 -10.50 -4.80
N ASP A 52 17.21 -9.72 -4.73
CA ASP A 52 18.29 -9.72 -5.70
C ASP A 52 19.49 -10.48 -5.13
N THR A 53 20.44 -10.82 -5.99
CA THR A 53 21.62 -11.59 -5.57
C THR A 53 22.91 -10.92 -6.02
N SER A 54 23.97 -11.14 -5.23
CA SER A 54 25.33 -10.70 -5.55
C SER A 54 26.33 -11.78 -5.19
N ASP A 55 27.31 -12.01 -6.06
CA ASP A 55 28.42 -12.95 -5.86
C ASP A 55 29.59 -12.35 -5.08
N LYS A 56 29.71 -11.02 -5.05
CA LYS A 56 30.88 -10.29 -4.50
C LYS A 56 30.53 -9.36 -3.33
N SER A 57 29.43 -8.63 -3.45
CA SER A 57 29.16 -7.51 -2.54
C SER A 57 28.58 -7.95 -1.20
N ILE A 58 27.94 -9.12 -1.12
CA ILE A 58 27.25 -9.60 0.10
C ILE A 58 27.85 -10.93 0.55
N LYS A 59 28.14 -11.08 1.84
CA LYS A 59 28.62 -12.35 2.42
C LYS A 59 27.46 -13.29 2.73
N LYS A 60 27.78 -14.58 2.95
CA LYS A 60 26.81 -15.64 3.20
C LYS A 60 25.95 -15.43 4.44
N ASP A 61 26.46 -14.72 5.45
CA ASP A 61 25.76 -14.38 6.69
C ASP A 61 25.21 -12.95 6.71
N GLU A 62 25.23 -12.26 5.56
CA GLU A 62 24.78 -10.87 5.41
C GLU A 62 23.53 -10.80 4.52
N ILE A 63 22.68 -9.80 4.79
CA ILE A 63 21.59 -9.36 3.92
C ILE A 63 21.80 -7.89 3.60
N GLY A 64 21.95 -7.58 2.31
CA GLY A 64 22.00 -6.22 1.80
C GLY A 64 20.63 -5.58 1.88
N ILE A 65 20.51 -4.42 2.51
CA ILE A 65 19.28 -3.62 2.52
C ILE A 65 19.54 -2.26 1.89
N PHE A 66 18.59 -1.77 1.10
CA PHE A 66 18.65 -0.43 0.50
C PHE A 66 18.14 0.63 1.49
N GLU A 67 18.38 1.90 1.19
CA GLU A 67 18.10 3.02 2.10
C GLU A 67 16.64 3.10 2.55
N GLU A 68 15.68 2.78 1.67
CA GLU A 68 14.26 2.90 1.97
C GLU A 68 13.83 1.91 3.04
N ILE A 69 14.45 0.73 3.07
CA ILE A 69 14.22 -0.29 4.11
C ILE A 69 14.81 0.17 5.44
N GLU A 70 16.02 0.71 5.43
CA GLU A 70 16.65 1.26 6.64
C GLU A 70 15.82 2.43 7.20
N ARG A 71 15.32 3.33 6.35
CA ARG A 71 14.52 4.49 6.76
C ARG A 71 13.14 4.11 7.29
N SER A 72 12.44 3.20 6.61
CA SER A 72 11.06 2.85 6.93
C SER A 72 10.95 1.85 8.07
N TYR A 73 11.92 0.92 8.17
CA TYR A 73 11.90 -0.17 9.17
C TYR A 73 13.02 -0.05 10.20
N GLY A 74 14.00 0.84 10.05
CA GLY A 74 15.02 1.12 11.07
C GLY A 74 15.94 -0.06 11.34
N PHE A 75 16.17 -0.93 10.36
CA PHE A 75 17.17 -2.00 10.46
C PHE A 75 18.57 -1.42 10.30
N LYS A 76 19.42 -1.55 11.32
CA LYS A 76 20.75 -0.93 11.36
C LYS A 76 21.84 -1.92 10.97
N SER A 77 22.98 -1.39 10.55
CA SER A 77 24.18 -2.18 10.25
C SER A 77 24.57 -3.16 11.36
N GLY A 78 24.85 -4.41 10.97
CA GLY A 78 25.25 -5.50 11.85
C GLY A 78 24.12 -6.12 12.67
N GLU A 79 22.91 -5.55 12.63
CA GLU A 79 21.77 -6.11 13.33
C GLU A 79 21.33 -7.44 12.73
N LYS A 80 20.84 -8.34 13.57
CA LYS A 80 20.32 -9.62 13.11
C LYS A 80 18.85 -9.54 12.77
N VAL A 81 18.49 -10.06 11.61
CA VAL A 81 17.11 -10.18 11.13
C VAL A 81 16.83 -11.63 10.73
N GLN A 82 15.58 -12.04 10.88
CA GLN A 82 15.12 -13.36 10.45
C GLN A 82 14.55 -13.24 9.04
N ILE A 83 14.91 -14.18 8.16
CA ILE A 83 14.30 -14.31 6.85
C ILE A 83 13.46 -15.58 6.77
N LYS A 84 12.31 -15.47 6.11
CA LYS A 84 11.37 -16.56 5.84
C LYS A 84 10.92 -16.47 4.39
N ARG A 85 10.71 -17.60 3.73
CA ARG A 85 9.96 -17.60 2.46
C ARG A 85 8.52 -17.17 2.73
N LEU A 86 7.93 -16.45 1.78
CA LEU A 86 6.50 -16.26 1.80
C LEU A 86 5.79 -17.59 1.54
N GLU A 87 4.74 -17.82 2.32
CA GLU A 87 3.75 -18.82 1.96
C GLU A 87 2.97 -18.33 0.73
N GLU A 88 2.72 -19.23 -0.21
CA GLU A 88 1.85 -18.97 -1.35
C GLU A 88 0.52 -18.42 -0.87
N THR A 89 0.07 -17.34 -1.51
CA THR A 89 -1.22 -16.74 -1.20
C THR A 89 -2.30 -17.32 -2.12
N GLU A 90 -3.55 -17.28 -1.68
CA GLU A 90 -4.67 -17.70 -2.53
C GLU A 90 -5.05 -16.62 -3.56
N SER A 91 -4.54 -15.39 -3.41
CA SER A 91 -4.89 -14.23 -4.22
C SER A 91 -4.65 -14.42 -5.72
N PRO A 92 -3.51 -14.97 -6.20
CA PRO A 92 -3.30 -15.25 -7.62
C PRO A 92 -4.36 -16.19 -8.21
N THR A 93 -4.81 -17.18 -7.43
CA THR A 93 -5.90 -18.08 -7.82
C THR A 93 -7.21 -17.31 -7.97
N TYR A 94 -7.53 -16.40 -7.04
CA TYR A 94 -8.73 -15.59 -7.12
C TYR A 94 -8.69 -14.57 -8.27
N ILE A 95 -7.53 -13.98 -8.56
CA ILE A 95 -7.32 -13.11 -9.72
C ILE A 95 -7.58 -13.88 -11.01
N LYS A 96 -7.07 -15.12 -11.11
CA LYS A 96 -7.35 -16.01 -12.24
C LYS A 96 -8.84 -16.33 -12.37
N GLU A 97 -9.54 -16.61 -11.28
CA GLU A 97 -10.98 -16.80 -11.32
C GLU A 97 -11.72 -15.56 -11.88
N LYS A 98 -11.30 -14.36 -11.48
CA LYS A 98 -11.89 -13.12 -12.02
C LYS A 98 -11.62 -12.99 -13.51
N LEU A 99 -10.40 -13.28 -13.99
CA LEU A 99 -10.07 -13.31 -15.43
C LEU A 99 -10.95 -14.29 -16.22
N ASP A 100 -11.23 -15.46 -15.63
CA ASP A 100 -12.15 -16.47 -16.17
C ASP A 100 -13.62 -16.04 -16.15
N GLY A 101 -13.93 -14.85 -15.62
CA GLY A 101 -15.28 -14.29 -15.55
C GLY A 101 -16.11 -14.78 -14.36
N LYS A 102 -15.49 -15.43 -13.37
CA LYS A 102 -16.19 -15.85 -12.15
C LYS A 102 -16.35 -14.66 -11.20
N PRO A 103 -17.52 -14.54 -10.53
CA PRO A 103 -17.70 -13.51 -9.50
C PRO A 103 -16.84 -13.84 -8.28
N LEU A 104 -16.26 -12.81 -7.66
CA LEU A 104 -15.53 -12.96 -6.41
C LEU A 104 -16.47 -12.77 -5.21
N SER A 105 -16.22 -13.52 -4.14
CA SER A 105 -16.89 -13.29 -2.85
C SER A 105 -16.15 -12.22 -2.05
N GLU A 106 -16.84 -11.63 -1.07
CA GLU A 106 -16.24 -10.67 -0.13
C GLU A 106 -14.92 -11.18 0.47
N LYS A 107 -14.89 -12.44 0.95
CA LYS A 107 -13.68 -13.03 1.52
C LYS A 107 -12.50 -13.06 0.53
N LYS A 108 -12.78 -13.35 -0.75
CA LYS A 108 -11.75 -13.38 -1.80
C LYS A 108 -11.23 -11.98 -2.12
N LEU A 109 -12.14 -11.00 -2.23
CA LEU A 109 -11.77 -9.60 -2.44
C LEU A 109 -10.96 -9.05 -1.27
N ARG A 110 -11.41 -9.30 -0.03
CA ARG A 110 -10.68 -8.92 1.18
C ARG A 110 -9.28 -9.52 1.22
N ARG A 111 -9.13 -10.80 0.84
CA ARG A 111 -7.81 -11.45 0.75
C ARG A 111 -6.91 -10.77 -0.28
N ILE A 112 -7.41 -10.48 -1.48
CA ILE A 112 -6.65 -9.77 -2.52
C ILE A 112 -6.19 -8.41 -2.01
N VAL A 113 -7.08 -7.59 -1.46
CA VAL A 113 -6.73 -6.25 -0.93
C VAL A 113 -5.70 -6.35 0.19
N THR A 114 -5.87 -7.29 1.12
CA THR A 114 -4.91 -7.53 2.22
C THR A 114 -3.54 -7.90 1.68
N ASP A 115 -3.46 -8.75 0.65
CA ASP A 115 -2.19 -9.16 0.07
C ASP A 115 -1.54 -8.03 -0.77
N VAL A 116 -2.33 -7.11 -1.36
CA VAL A 116 -1.81 -5.88 -1.98
C VAL A 116 -1.16 -4.98 -0.92
N VAL A 117 -1.91 -4.64 0.14
CA VAL A 117 -1.43 -3.72 1.20
C VAL A 117 -0.20 -4.27 1.91
N ASN A 118 -0.10 -5.58 2.08
CA ASN A 118 1.06 -6.24 2.70
C ASN A 118 2.21 -6.55 1.72
N HIS A 119 2.19 -6.00 0.49
CA HIS A 119 3.21 -6.23 -0.54
C HIS A 119 3.46 -7.71 -0.87
N ARG A 120 2.43 -8.56 -0.76
CA ARG A 120 2.51 -10.00 -1.06
C ARG A 120 2.20 -10.31 -2.52
N LEU A 121 1.57 -9.39 -3.25
CA LEU A 121 1.33 -9.48 -4.69
C LEU A 121 2.34 -8.66 -5.47
N SER A 122 2.78 -9.20 -6.61
CA SER A 122 3.63 -8.51 -7.57
C SER A 122 2.90 -7.47 -8.38
N ASN A 123 3.67 -6.52 -8.90
CA ASN A 123 3.21 -5.60 -9.94
C ASN A 123 2.55 -6.34 -11.11
N ALA A 124 3.05 -7.53 -11.49
CA ALA A 124 2.44 -8.36 -12.52
C ALA A 124 1.05 -8.89 -12.09
N GLU A 125 0.92 -9.40 -10.86
CA GLU A 125 -0.35 -9.90 -10.32
C GLU A 125 -1.37 -8.78 -10.09
N ILE A 126 -0.94 -7.62 -9.58
CA ILE A 126 -1.77 -6.43 -9.42
C ILE A 126 -2.25 -5.92 -10.77
N SER A 127 -1.35 -5.89 -11.77
CA SER A 127 -1.72 -5.52 -13.15
C SER A 127 -2.71 -6.51 -13.75
N ALA A 128 -2.52 -7.81 -13.52
CA ALA A 128 -3.45 -8.84 -13.96
C ALA A 128 -4.82 -8.65 -13.31
N PHE A 129 -4.88 -8.30 -12.02
CA PHE A 129 -6.13 -7.96 -11.36
C PHE A 129 -6.79 -6.73 -11.97
N ALA A 130 -6.05 -5.63 -12.19
CA ALA A 130 -6.59 -4.43 -12.83
C ALA A 130 -7.18 -4.73 -14.22
N VAL A 131 -6.46 -5.49 -15.05
CA VAL A 131 -6.93 -5.96 -16.36
C VAL A 131 -8.16 -6.86 -16.22
N ALA A 132 -8.19 -7.75 -15.22
CA ALA A 132 -9.35 -8.60 -14.95
C ALA A 132 -10.59 -7.75 -14.64
N THR A 133 -10.47 -6.71 -13.83
CA THR A 133 -11.61 -5.85 -13.47
C THR A 133 -12.10 -4.98 -14.63
N TYR A 134 -11.18 -4.56 -15.51
CA TYR A 134 -11.53 -3.82 -16.72
C TYR A 134 -12.25 -4.72 -17.73
N THR A 135 -11.74 -5.93 -17.97
CA THR A 135 -12.29 -6.87 -18.95
C THR A 135 -13.53 -7.62 -18.44
N ARG A 136 -13.62 -7.82 -17.12
CA ARG A 136 -14.72 -8.49 -16.42
C ARG A 136 -15.25 -7.52 -15.37
N SER A 137 -16.25 -6.74 -15.75
CA SER A 137 -16.86 -5.75 -14.85
C SER A 137 -17.24 -6.36 -13.50
N PHE A 138 -17.17 -5.55 -12.45
CA PHE A 138 -17.71 -5.93 -11.15
C PHE A 138 -19.24 -5.77 -11.13
N SER A 139 -19.90 -6.70 -10.46
CA SER A 139 -21.26 -6.49 -9.99
C SER A 139 -21.29 -5.44 -8.87
N MET A 140 -22.44 -4.81 -8.63
CA MET A 140 -22.60 -3.86 -7.52
C MET A 140 -22.23 -4.46 -6.16
N ARG A 141 -22.45 -5.76 -5.97
CA ARG A 141 -22.04 -6.48 -4.76
C ARG A 141 -20.52 -6.52 -4.63
N GLU A 142 -19.81 -6.95 -5.67
CA GLU A 142 -18.35 -7.00 -5.67
C GLU A 142 -17.74 -5.60 -5.48
N ILE A 143 -18.36 -4.55 -6.03
CA ILE A 143 -17.92 -3.16 -5.81
C ILE A 143 -18.04 -2.79 -4.33
N ALA A 144 -19.19 -3.09 -3.70
CA ALA A 144 -19.39 -2.82 -2.27
C ALA A 144 -18.40 -3.60 -1.40
N ASP A 145 -18.24 -4.90 -1.68
CA ASP A 145 -17.32 -5.78 -0.95
C ASP A 145 -15.86 -5.33 -1.09
N LEU A 146 -15.43 -4.95 -2.31
CA LEU A 146 -14.09 -4.42 -2.55
C LEU A 146 -13.88 -3.09 -1.83
N THR A 147 -14.88 -2.20 -1.87
CA THR A 147 -14.81 -0.91 -1.18
C THR A 147 -14.65 -1.11 0.32
N GLN A 148 -15.44 -2.01 0.91
CA GLN A 148 -15.34 -2.32 2.34
C GLN A 148 -13.98 -2.93 2.69
N ALA A 149 -13.45 -3.82 1.85
CA ALA A 149 -12.11 -4.37 2.05
C ALA A 149 -11.03 -3.29 2.07
N VAL A 150 -11.08 -2.31 1.16
CA VAL A 150 -10.14 -1.18 1.15
C VAL A 150 -10.23 -0.36 2.43
N ILE A 151 -11.44 -0.04 2.90
CA ILE A 151 -11.68 0.69 4.16
C ILE A 151 -11.09 -0.08 5.35
N ASP A 152 -11.34 -1.38 5.43
CA ASP A 152 -10.95 -2.20 6.58
C ASP A 152 -9.43 -2.43 6.66
N THR A 153 -8.72 -2.38 5.53
CA THR A 153 -7.25 -2.55 5.49
C THR A 153 -6.47 -1.25 5.57
N GLY A 154 -7.14 -0.11 5.34
CA GLY A 154 -6.52 1.21 5.40
C GLY A 154 -6.55 1.80 6.81
N GLU A 155 -5.78 2.87 7.00
CA GLU A 155 -5.89 3.70 8.20
C GLU A 155 -7.21 4.49 8.17
N GLN A 156 -7.90 4.52 9.31
CA GLN A 156 -9.16 5.25 9.48
C GLN A 156 -8.93 6.43 10.41
N LEU A 157 -9.33 7.61 9.97
CA LEU A 157 -9.31 8.82 10.77
C LEU A 157 -10.62 8.91 11.56
N GLU A 158 -10.51 9.15 12.86
CA GLU A 158 -11.64 9.42 13.73
C GLU A 158 -11.70 10.93 14.03
N TRP A 159 -12.88 11.53 13.86
CA TRP A 159 -13.14 12.93 14.17
C TRP A 159 -14.20 13.02 15.28
N GLU A 160 -14.06 14.01 16.15
CA GLU A 160 -15.04 14.30 17.21
C GLU A 160 -16.34 14.91 16.66
N ASP A 161 -16.26 15.58 15.50
CA ASP A 161 -17.40 16.22 14.85
C ASP A 161 -18.37 15.21 14.23
N THR A 162 -19.67 15.48 14.39
CA THR A 162 -20.74 14.59 13.89
C THR A 162 -21.07 14.79 12.40
N LEU A 163 -20.51 15.82 11.76
CA LEU A 163 -20.73 16.14 10.34
C LEU A 163 -19.41 16.32 9.62
N ILE A 164 -19.05 15.34 8.79
CA ILE A 164 -17.88 15.39 7.93
C ILE A 164 -18.35 15.51 6.47
N GLY A 165 -17.92 16.58 5.79
CA GLY A 165 -18.15 16.77 4.36
C GLY A 165 -16.94 16.32 3.56
N ASN A 166 -17.15 15.50 2.54
CA ASN A 166 -16.10 15.10 1.60
C ASN A 166 -16.51 15.46 0.16
N LYS A 167 -15.57 16.00 -0.62
CA LYS A 167 -15.73 16.28 -2.05
C LYS A 167 -14.65 15.53 -2.81
N HIS A 168 -15.05 14.55 -3.61
CA HIS A 168 -14.18 13.81 -4.51
C HIS A 168 -14.67 13.95 -5.95
N SER A 169 -13.76 14.14 -6.91
CA SER A 169 -14.05 14.17 -8.33
C SER A 169 -13.15 13.17 -9.02
N VAL A 170 -13.73 12.31 -9.85
CA VAL A 170 -13.02 11.29 -10.62
C VAL A 170 -12.42 11.89 -11.91
N THR A 171 -12.40 13.24 -12.01
CA THR A 171 -12.03 14.15 -13.11
C THR A 171 -13.08 14.40 -14.21
N GLN A 172 -13.03 15.64 -14.72
CA GLN A 172 -13.92 16.36 -15.67
C GLN A 172 -15.25 16.98 -15.22
N ASP A 173 -15.63 16.94 -13.95
CA ASP A 173 -16.68 17.86 -13.46
C ASP A 173 -16.48 18.22 -11.98
N THR A 174 -16.90 19.44 -11.61
CA THR A 174 -16.97 19.89 -10.21
C THR A 174 -18.41 19.83 -9.72
N PRO A 175 -18.84 18.75 -9.05
CA PRO A 175 -20.14 18.73 -8.40
C PRO A 175 -20.05 19.34 -6.99
N ILE A 176 -21.02 20.20 -6.67
CA ILE A 176 -21.33 20.65 -5.32
C ILE A 176 -22.64 19.98 -4.89
N MET A 177 -22.63 19.26 -3.77
CA MET A 177 -23.85 18.80 -3.11
C MET A 177 -23.93 19.38 -1.70
N VAL A 178 -25.07 19.99 -1.40
CA VAL A 178 -25.44 20.46 -0.06
C VAL A 178 -26.64 19.65 0.39
N LYS A 179 -26.53 18.97 1.55
CA LYS A 179 -27.68 18.36 2.21
C LYS A 179 -27.98 19.13 3.49
N ALA A 180 -29.02 19.95 3.44
CA ALA A 180 -29.59 20.61 4.61
C ALA A 180 -30.72 19.74 5.16
N ARG A 181 -30.69 19.38 6.46
CA ARG A 181 -31.84 18.72 7.13
C ARG A 181 -32.99 19.68 7.39
N ASP A 182 -32.72 20.99 7.41
CA ASP A 182 -33.75 22.04 7.47
C ASP A 182 -33.56 23.05 6.33
N ARG A 183 -34.69 23.51 5.78
CA ARG A 183 -34.86 24.28 4.54
C ARG A 183 -33.80 25.38 4.33
N ILE A 184 -32.71 25.09 3.63
CA ILE A 184 -31.87 26.11 3.00
C ILE A 184 -32.13 26.05 1.49
N LYS A 185 -32.90 27.03 0.98
CA LYS A 185 -33.01 27.29 -0.47
C LYS A 185 -31.75 28.02 -0.94
N ILE A 186 -30.84 27.29 -1.58
CA ILE A 186 -29.67 27.89 -2.22
C ILE A 186 -30.12 28.55 -3.54
N ARG A 187 -30.14 29.89 -3.59
CA ARG A 187 -30.55 30.65 -4.80
C ARG A 187 -29.40 30.88 -5.79
N LYS A 188 -28.16 30.99 -5.32
CA LYS A 188 -26.93 31.05 -6.13
C LYS A 188 -25.76 30.49 -5.33
N ILE A 189 -24.98 29.64 -5.97
CA ILE A 189 -23.86 28.91 -5.37
C ILE A 189 -22.68 29.85 -5.02
N GLY A 190 -22.51 30.95 -5.76
CA GLY A 190 -21.43 31.93 -5.56
C GLY A 190 -21.40 32.53 -4.14
N ASN A 191 -22.57 32.83 -3.57
CA ASN A 191 -22.64 33.42 -2.23
C ASN A 191 -22.13 32.49 -1.12
N ILE A 192 -22.11 31.17 -1.35
CA ILE A 192 -21.56 30.20 -0.40
C ILE A 192 -20.03 30.16 -0.54
N VAL A 193 -19.55 30.13 -1.78
CA VAL A 193 -18.10 30.16 -2.08
C VAL A 193 -17.47 31.45 -1.55
N ASP A 194 -18.08 32.61 -1.79
CA ASP A 194 -17.59 33.91 -1.32
C ASP A 194 -17.55 33.99 0.22
N LYS A 195 -18.48 33.32 0.90
CA LYS A 195 -18.56 33.30 2.36
C LYS A 195 -17.52 32.36 2.98
N ILE A 196 -17.21 31.25 2.31
CA ILE A 196 -16.12 30.35 2.70
C ILE A 196 -14.79 31.09 2.53
N ILE A 197 -14.57 31.72 1.37
CA ILE A 197 -13.34 32.48 1.08
C ILE A 197 -13.13 33.63 2.08
N LYS A 198 -14.16 34.42 2.37
CA LYS A 198 -14.07 35.51 3.38
C LYS A 198 -13.71 35.02 4.78
N ASN A 199 -14.18 33.84 5.19
CA ASN A 199 -13.84 33.28 6.48
C ASN A 199 -12.40 32.73 6.52
N SER A 200 -11.85 32.34 5.37
CA SER A 200 -10.44 31.95 5.23
C SER A 200 -9.50 33.15 5.34
N ASP A 201 -9.86 34.29 4.74
CA ASP A 201 -9.05 35.53 4.78
C ASP A 201 -9.07 36.22 6.15
N SER A 202 -9.92 35.78 7.07
CA SER A 202 -10.02 36.33 8.44
C SER A 202 -9.03 35.69 9.42
N GLN A 203 -8.18 34.76 8.95
CA GLN A 203 -7.17 34.06 9.76
C GLN A 203 -5.75 34.21 9.17
N GLU A 204 -5.41 35.35 8.58
CA GLU A 204 -3.98 35.72 8.48
C GLU A 204 -3.49 36.30 9.81
N VAL A 205 -2.41 35.67 10.27
CA VAL A 205 -1.82 35.73 11.60
C VAL A 205 -1.05 37.05 11.81
N GLU A 206 -1.26 37.69 12.97
CA GLU A 206 -0.27 38.60 13.57
C GLU A 206 1.08 37.88 13.69
N THR A 207 2.03 38.18 12.80
CA THR A 207 3.46 37.94 13.05
C THR A 207 4.19 39.28 13.10
N GLY A 208 4.76 39.59 14.26
CA GLY A 208 5.36 40.88 14.59
C GLY A 208 6.77 41.17 14.03
N GLY A 209 7.24 42.37 14.40
CA GLY A 209 8.53 43.00 14.10
C GLY A 209 8.26 44.41 13.56
N GLU A 210 8.68 45.54 14.14
CA GLU A 210 9.75 45.87 15.12
C GLU A 210 9.24 46.76 16.25
#